data_AF-A0A0H3FKB0-F1
#
_entry.id   AF-A0A0H3FKB0-F1
#
_cell.length_a   1.000
_cell.length_b   1.000
_cell.length_c   1.000
_cell.angle_alpha   90.00
_cell.angle_beta   90.00
_cell.angle_gamma   90.00
#
_symmetry.space_group_name_H-M   'P 1'
#
loop_
_entity.id
_entity.type
_entity.pdbx_description
1 polymer ?
#
loop_
_entity_poly.entity_id
_entity_poly.type
_entity_poly.pdbx_seq_one_letter_code
_entity_poly.pdbx_strand_id
1 'polypeptide(L)'
;MSTITIIAFPTAPASKEHELAAQFDKLVPATRAEPGCLGFTVHQHPQIANRFAVYEKFRDQAAFDAHLQYAHTKAFVEWIQASGSVLHFERWDEKPQP
;
A
#
# COMPACT_ATOMS: atom_id res chain seq x y z
N MET A 1 15.09 -9.35 14.74
CA MET A 1 14.53 -8.28 13.88
C MET A 1 13.02 -8.42 13.94
N SER A 2 12.30 -7.30 14.04
CA SER A 2 10.84 -7.31 14.15
C SER A 2 10.22 -6.94 12.80
N THR A 3 9.16 -7.65 12.45
CA THR A 3 8.34 -7.35 11.28
C THR A 3 7.78 -5.93 11.35
N ILE A 4 7.71 -5.28 10.20
CA ILE A 4 7.00 -4.02 10.00
C ILE A 4 5.65 -4.32 9.37
N THR A 5 4.57 -3.81 9.96
CA THR A 5 3.23 -3.90 9.40
C THR A 5 2.67 -2.49 9.25
N ILE A 6 2.19 -2.16 8.06
CA ILE A 6 1.61 -0.86 7.70
C ILE A 6 0.19 -1.09 7.19
N ILE A 7 -0.74 -0.24 7.61
CA ILE A 7 -2.05 -0.11 6.96
C ILE A 7 -2.09 1.25 6.27
N ALA A 8 -2.24 1.24 4.94
CA ALA A 8 -2.42 2.44 4.15
C ALA A 8 -3.87 2.58 3.66
N PHE A 9 -4.35 3.81 3.56
CA PHE A 9 -5.71 4.16 3.17
C PHE A 9 -5.72 5.16 2.01
N PRO A 10 -5.37 4.75 0.79
CA PRO A 10 -5.49 5.61 -0.37
C PRO A 10 -6.97 5.91 -0.67
N THR A 11 -7.27 7.18 -0.90
CA THR A 11 -8.59 7.67 -1.31
C THR A 11 -8.42 8.59 -2.51
N ALA A 12 -9.02 8.22 -3.64
CA ALA A 12 -9.01 9.02 -4.86
C ALA A 12 -10.14 10.06 -4.87
N PRO A 13 -10.09 11.09 -5.74
CA PRO A 13 -11.27 11.87 -6.07
C PRO A 13 -12.39 10.99 -6.66
N ALA A 14 -13.65 11.42 -6.53
CA ALA A 14 -14.86 10.67 -6.91
C ALA A 14 -15.05 10.42 -8.43
N SER A 15 -14.04 10.73 -9.25
CA SER A 15 -14.03 10.48 -10.69
C SER A 15 -12.85 9.60 -11.12
N LYS A 16 -12.04 9.13 -10.15
CA LYS A 16 -10.78 8.41 -10.36
C LYS A 16 -10.74 7.07 -9.65
N GLU A 17 -11.90 6.52 -9.27
CA GLU A 17 -12.02 5.21 -8.63
C GLU A 17 -11.31 4.13 -9.44
N HIS A 18 -11.64 4.07 -10.74
CA HIS A 18 -11.09 3.07 -11.66
C HIS A 18 -9.60 3.29 -11.91
N GLU A 19 -9.14 4.54 -11.93
CA GLU A 19 -7.71 4.84 -12.08
C GLU A 19 -6.90 4.39 -10.86
N LEU A 20 -7.41 4.64 -9.64
CA LEU A 20 -6.79 4.15 -8.41
C LEU A 20 -6.79 2.62 -8.37
N ALA A 21 -7.92 1.99 -8.71
CA ALA A 21 -8.00 0.54 -8.79
C ALA A 21 -6.94 -0.04 -9.76
N ALA A 22 -6.80 0.56 -10.94
CA ALA A 22 -5.83 0.15 -11.94
C ALA A 22 -4.35 0.34 -11.52
N GLN A 23 -4.06 1.25 -10.58
CA GLN A 23 -2.69 1.33 -10.03
C GLN A 23 -2.29 0.04 -9.30
N PHE A 24 -3.25 -0.62 -8.64
CA PHE A 24 -2.98 -1.85 -7.89
C PHE A 24 -2.62 -3.05 -8.77
N ASP A 25 -3.06 -3.06 -10.04
CA ASP A 25 -2.74 -4.13 -10.99
C ASP A 25 -1.22 -4.27 -11.21
N LYS A 26 -0.48 -3.15 -11.10
CA LYS A 26 0.98 -3.13 -11.18
C LYS A 26 1.63 -3.19 -9.81
N LEU A 27 1.11 -2.42 -8.85
CA LEU A 27 1.72 -2.28 -7.54
C LEU A 27 1.73 -3.62 -6.78
N VAL A 28 0.60 -4.33 -6.74
CA VAL A 28 0.47 -5.56 -5.94
C VAL A 28 1.44 -6.68 -6.37
N PRO A 29 1.49 -7.12 -7.64
CA PRO A 29 2.41 -8.19 -8.02
C PRO A 29 3.87 -7.76 -7.88
N ALA A 30 4.20 -6.49 -8.15
CA ALA A 30 5.56 -5.98 -8.03
C ALA A 30 6.02 -5.96 -6.56
N THR A 31 5.20 -5.43 -5.64
CA THR A 31 5.55 -5.41 -4.21
C THR A 31 5.66 -6.81 -3.62
N ARG A 32 4.78 -7.73 -4.01
CA ARG A 32 4.84 -9.13 -3.55
C ARG A 32 6.12 -9.87 -4.01
N ALA A 33 6.73 -9.43 -5.09
CA ALA A 33 7.99 -9.99 -5.59
C ALA A 33 9.23 -9.41 -4.88
N GLU A 34 9.08 -8.40 -4.03
CA GLU A 34 10.20 -7.77 -3.35
C GLU A 34 10.83 -8.71 -2.30
N PRO A 35 12.17 -8.73 -2.21
CA PRO A 35 12.86 -9.42 -1.13
C PRO A 35 12.45 -8.86 0.23
N GLY A 36 11.78 -9.68 1.04
CA GLY A 36 11.34 -9.31 2.39
C GLY A 36 9.91 -8.78 2.48
N CYS A 37 9.15 -8.72 1.39
CA CYS A 37 7.70 -8.62 1.46
C CYS A 37 7.13 -9.94 2.00
N LEU A 38 6.37 -9.86 3.08
CA LEU A 38 5.69 -11.00 3.71
C LEU A 38 4.18 -10.99 3.42
N GLY A 39 3.64 -9.84 3.05
CA GLY A 39 2.23 -9.68 2.69
C GLY A 39 1.98 -8.31 2.08
N PHE A 40 1.15 -8.28 1.04
CA PHE A 40 0.67 -7.04 0.43
C PHE A 40 -0.73 -7.31 -0.12
N THR A 41 -1.76 -6.82 0.57
CA THR A 41 -3.16 -7.13 0.27
C THR A 41 -3.95 -5.83 0.19
N VAL A 42 -4.73 -5.68 -0.88
CA VAL A 42 -5.57 -4.51 -1.10
C VAL A 42 -7.03 -4.90 -0.91
N HIS A 43 -7.78 -4.04 -0.22
CA HIS A 43 -9.21 -4.15 -0.01
C HIS A 43 -9.89 -2.86 -0.46
N GLN A 44 -10.99 -2.96 -1.19
CA GLN A 44 -11.85 -1.82 -1.49
C GLN A 44 -12.86 -1.63 -0.36
N HIS A 45 -13.14 -0.37 0.00
CA HIS A 45 -14.16 -0.06 0.99
C HIS A 45 -15.56 -0.45 0.47
N PRO A 46 -16.40 -1.13 1.27
CA PRO A 46 -17.64 -1.74 0.77
C PRO A 46 -18.73 -0.73 0.35
N GLN A 47 -18.70 0.51 0.87
CA GLN A 47 -19.66 1.56 0.48
C GLN A 47 -19.04 2.80 -0.20
N ILE A 48 -17.71 2.88 -0.32
CA ILE A 48 -17.01 4.09 -0.78
C ILE A 48 -16.04 3.67 -1.88
N ALA A 49 -16.48 3.74 -3.14
CA ALA A 49 -15.78 3.11 -4.26
C ALA A 49 -14.37 3.68 -4.51
N ASN A 50 -14.12 4.94 -4.15
CA ASN A 50 -12.83 5.62 -4.28
C ASN A 50 -11.88 5.40 -3.09
N ARG A 51 -12.25 4.57 -2.10
CA ARG A 51 -11.46 4.36 -0.88
C ARG A 51 -11.01 2.91 -0.75
N PHE A 52 -9.75 2.73 -0.39
CA PHE A 52 -9.14 1.41 -0.23
C PHE A 52 -8.39 1.32 1.11
N ALA A 53 -8.10 0.09 1.52
CA ALA A 53 -7.14 -0.23 2.56
C ALA A 53 -6.09 -1.18 1.99
N VAL A 54 -4.82 -0.91 2.27
CA VAL A 54 -3.68 -1.75 1.87
C VAL A 54 -3.02 -2.24 3.15
N TYR A 55 -3.01 -3.55 3.33
CA TYR A 55 -2.24 -4.23 4.35
C TYR A 55 -0.86 -4.57 3.78
N GLU A 56 0.18 -4.09 4.42
CA GLU A 56 1.57 -4.33 4.03
C GLU A 56 2.34 -4.92 5.20
N LYS A 57 3.11 -5.99 4.95
CA LYS A 57 3.94 -6.66 5.94
C LYS A 57 5.33 -6.90 5.36
N PHE A 58 6.36 -6.42 6.04
CA PHE A 58 7.75 -6.57 5.65
C PHE A 58 8.58 -7.23 6.75
N ARG A 59 9.58 -8.01 6.37
CA ARG A 59 10.42 -8.79 7.30
C ARG A 59 11.08 -7.93 8.36
N ASP A 60 11.52 -6.74 8.00
CA ASP A 60 12.27 -5.82 8.83
C ASP A 60 12.21 -4.38 8.27
N GLN A 61 12.80 -3.43 9.00
CA GLN A 61 12.85 -2.01 8.60
C GLN A 61 13.60 -1.81 7.27
N ALA A 62 14.66 -2.58 7.00
CA ALA A 62 15.43 -2.42 5.76
C ALA A 62 14.63 -2.86 4.53
N ALA A 63 13.82 -3.91 4.65
CA ALA A 63 12.89 -4.32 3.60
C ALA A 63 11.82 -3.25 3.34
N PHE A 64 11.28 -2.61 4.38
CA PHE A 64 10.33 -1.51 4.20
C PHE A 64 11.01 -0.26 3.59
N ASP A 65 12.21 0.09 4.04
CA ASP A 65 12.94 1.23 3.48
C ASP A 65 13.26 1.01 1.98
N ALA A 66 13.62 -0.24 1.61
CA ALA A 66 13.80 -0.63 0.21
C ALA A 66 12.48 -0.57 -0.58
N HIS A 67 11.37 -1.03 0.02
CA HIS A 67 10.02 -0.93 -0.56
C HIS A 67 9.71 0.49 -1.04
N LEU A 68 9.97 1.49 -0.20
CA LEU A 68 9.76 2.91 -0.52
C LEU A 68 10.63 3.43 -1.67
N GLN A 69 11.71 2.72 -2.02
CA GLN A 69 12.63 3.13 -3.08
C GLN A 69 12.38 2.47 -4.44
N TYR A 70 11.63 1.38 -4.49
CA TYR A 70 11.33 0.69 -5.74
C TYR A 70 10.48 1.53 -6.70
N ALA A 71 10.67 1.29 -8.00
CA ALA A 71 10.06 2.08 -9.06
C ALA A 71 8.52 2.03 -9.04
N HIS A 72 7.92 0.88 -8.74
CA HIS A 72 6.46 0.75 -8.67
C HIS A 72 5.86 1.52 -7.49
N THR A 73 6.52 1.51 -6.32
CA THR A 73 6.09 2.29 -5.15
C THR A 73 6.20 3.79 -5.42
N LYS A 74 7.32 4.24 -5.99
CA LYS A 74 7.50 5.65 -6.41
C LYS A 74 6.46 6.08 -7.43
N ALA A 75 6.23 5.28 -8.46
CA ALA A 75 5.21 5.58 -9.48
C ALA A 75 3.79 5.68 -8.87
N PHE A 76 3.47 4.81 -7.91
CA PHE A 76 2.19 4.91 -7.19
C PHE A 76 2.08 6.20 -6.38
N VAL A 77 3.11 6.56 -5.61
CA VAL A 77 3.14 7.81 -4.82
C VAL A 77 3.07 9.05 -5.73
N GLU A 78 3.78 9.04 -6.85
CA GLU A 78 3.71 10.11 -7.86
C GLU A 78 2.30 10.23 -8.44
N TRP A 79 1.65 9.10 -8.76
CA TRP A 79 0.26 9.11 -9.22
C TRP A 79 -0.69 9.65 -8.15
N ILE A 80 -0.52 9.28 -6.87
CA ILE A 80 -1.31 9.82 -5.76
C ILE A 80 -1.20 11.35 -5.73
N GLN A 81 0.03 11.89 -5.77
CA GLN A 81 0.30 13.33 -5.74
C GLN A 81 -0.29 14.07 -6.94
N ALA A 82 -0.13 13.50 -8.15
CA ALA A 82 -0.61 14.12 -9.38
C ALA A 82 -2.13 14.03 -9.56
N SER A 83 -2.77 13.01 -8.97
CA SER A 83 -4.19 12.76 -9.15
C SER A 83 -5.10 13.57 -8.23
N GLY A 84 -4.54 14.22 -7.19
CA GLY A 84 -5.29 14.83 -6.10
C GLY A 84 -5.82 13.80 -5.09
N SER A 85 -5.30 12.57 -5.14
CA SER A 85 -5.62 11.53 -4.16
C SER A 85 -4.93 11.80 -2.84
N VAL A 86 -5.50 11.25 -1.76
CA VAL A 86 -4.91 11.30 -0.42
C VAL A 86 -4.42 9.91 -0.06
N LEU A 87 -3.20 9.82 0.48
CA LEU A 87 -2.63 8.60 1.05
C LEU A 87 -2.36 8.82 2.53
N HIS A 88 -3.18 8.22 3.38
CA HIS A 88 -2.92 8.10 4.81
C HIS A 88 -2.29 6.73 5.09
N PHE A 89 -1.38 6.61 6.04
CA PHE A 89 -0.88 5.31 6.46
C PHE A 89 -0.47 5.32 7.93
N GLU A 90 -0.55 4.16 8.56
CA GLU A 90 -0.20 3.97 9.96
C GLU A 90 0.60 2.68 10.12
N ARG A 91 1.57 2.69 11.04
CA ARG A 91 2.22 1.47 11.49
C ARG A 91 1.37 0.78 12.54
N TRP A 92 1.03 -0.48 12.29
CA TRP A 92 0.22 -1.30 13.19
C TRP A 92 1.04 -2.50 13.61
N ASP A 93 1.53 -2.56 14.84
CA ASP A 93 2.28 -3.73 15.29
C ASP A 93 1.34 -4.94 15.49
N GLU A 94 1.82 -6.14 15.16
CA GLU A 94 1.04 -7.35 15.39
C GLU A 94 0.81 -7.55 16.90
N LYS A 95 -0.45 -7.78 17.29
CA LYS A 95 -0.75 -8.15 18.66
C LYS A 95 -0.05 -9.48 18.96
N PRO A 96 0.74 -9.60 20.04
CA PRO A 96 1.27 -10.88 20.46
C PRO A 96 0.12 -11.88 20.60
N GLN A 97 0.24 -13.05 19.96
CA GLN A 97 -0.67 -14.15 20.26
C GLN A 97 -0.32 -14.69 21.65
N PRO A 98 -1.33 -15.05 22.46
CA PRO A 98 -1.11 -15.69 23.75
C PRO A 98 -0.41 -17.04 23.61
#